data_AF-A0A9W8V6N5-F1
#
_entry.id   AF-A0A9W8V6N5-F1
#
_cell.length_a   1.000
_cell.length_b   1.000
_cell.length_c   1.000
_cell.angle_alpha   90.00
_cell.angle_beta   90.00
_cell.angle_gamma   90.00
#
_symmetry.space_group_name_H-M   'P 1'
#
loop_
_entity.id
_entity.type
_entity.pdbx_description
1 polymer ?
#
loop_
_entity_poly.entity_id
_entity_poly.type
_entity_poly.pdbx_seq_one_letter_code
_entity_poly.pdbx_strand_id
1 'polypeptide(L)'
;MEGKSDYNYEKDIGEVTGVPPWYRDVYRENRKLIGLSQEQQEVIATNRDADALTYGLLRFPNLRRVVVSPAAHGMPGRPFYATPSIRSLPRRLLYPIPRGWPITKCHDNYPEAEAWDGPEKDKWRGYCLVSRIIAQHLRENPGSKLADLVTDTNQLRTGISCRIFDEAENSERRDLITILSQPGFSRLDLSLYCANQHEVNWSSFRSGHLRNTLARATSIKRISLFTNIAVPGELDDPDEDGEEHFIPLRNVFPVDDWHQLRHFGLCRFIVKKDNVVEFLGALPPTLGSVELSFLIFLPDQGDYHALMQNMREKLDWCERRPEDQPKIRVRVDVDYERILGAVLMDISREVANFMYHDGENPFDEDEGWGWFTEIPPGVGMLLDAFDSESESEMRR
;
A
#
# COMPACT_ATOMS: atom_id res chain seq x y z
N MET A 1 -6.23 44.57 46.14
CA MET A 1 -7.16 43.43 46.26
C MET A 1 -6.60 42.31 45.42
N GLU A 2 -5.92 41.39 46.10
CA GLU A 2 -5.33 40.18 45.52
C GLU A 2 -6.46 39.20 45.22
N GLY A 3 -6.65 38.84 43.95
CA GLY A 3 -7.43 37.68 43.55
C GLY A 3 -6.48 36.53 43.28
N LYS A 4 -6.17 35.73 44.31
CA LYS A 4 -5.53 34.43 44.12
C LYS A 4 -6.51 33.55 43.35
N SER A 5 -6.12 33.06 42.17
CA SER A 5 -6.86 31.98 41.52
C SER A 5 -6.54 30.68 42.25
N ASP A 6 -7.52 30.15 42.99
CA ASP A 6 -7.48 28.84 43.64
C ASP A 6 -7.53 27.70 42.62
N TYR A 7 -6.50 27.59 41.77
CA TYR A 7 -6.20 26.35 41.06
C TYR A 7 -5.14 25.59 41.83
N ASN A 8 -5.54 24.87 42.88
CA ASN A 8 -4.68 23.86 43.47
C ASN A 8 -5.51 22.79 44.20
N TYR A 9 -5.26 21.53 43.82
CA TYR A 9 -5.85 20.28 44.31
C TYR A 9 -7.17 19.81 43.66
N GLU A 10 -7.15 19.59 42.34
CA GLU A 10 -7.87 18.40 41.85
C GLU A 10 -7.07 17.17 42.29
N LYS A 11 -7.55 16.48 43.33
CA LYS A 11 -7.11 15.10 43.60
C LYS A 11 -7.32 14.31 42.32
N ASP A 12 -6.26 13.67 41.85
CA ASP A 12 -6.32 12.70 40.76
C ASP A 12 -7.50 11.75 41.03
N ILE A 13 -8.45 11.65 40.09
CA ILE A 13 -9.66 10.82 40.23
C ILE A 13 -9.27 9.34 40.49
N GLY A 14 -8.05 8.95 40.12
CA GLY A 14 -7.44 7.67 40.49
C GLY A 14 -7.22 7.43 41.99
N GLU A 15 -7.33 8.46 42.84
CA GLU A 15 -7.11 8.42 44.29
C GLU A 15 -8.38 8.73 45.12
N VAL A 16 -9.52 8.99 44.47
CA VAL A 16 -10.78 9.32 45.15
C VAL A 16 -11.44 8.07 45.71
N THR A 17 -11.53 7.96 47.04
CA THR A 17 -12.26 6.90 47.76
C THR A 17 -13.74 6.89 47.38
N GLY A 18 -14.30 5.72 47.03
CA GLY A 18 -15.70 5.57 46.61
C GLY A 18 -15.92 5.36 45.11
N VAL A 19 -14.87 5.55 44.28
CA VAL A 19 -14.90 5.24 42.85
C VAL A 19 -14.67 3.74 42.62
N PRO A 20 -15.49 3.05 41.81
CA PRO A 20 -15.29 1.65 41.49
C PRO A 20 -13.90 1.36 40.92
N PRO A 21 -13.25 0.23 41.27
CA PRO A 21 -11.91 -0.12 40.80
C PRO A 21 -11.77 -0.07 39.27
N TRP A 22 -12.75 -0.58 38.54
CA TRP A 22 -12.77 -0.59 37.07
C TRP A 22 -12.68 0.82 36.46
N TYR A 23 -13.28 1.83 37.10
CA TYR A 23 -13.27 3.20 36.60
C TYR A 23 -11.89 3.86 36.81
N ARG A 24 -11.23 3.55 37.94
CA ARG A 24 -9.86 4.04 38.19
C ARG A 24 -8.85 3.42 37.22
N ASP A 25 -9.05 2.15 36.86
CA ASP A 25 -8.19 1.46 35.89
C ASP A 25 -8.35 2.08 34.50
N VAL A 26 -9.59 2.28 34.03
CA VAL A 26 -9.88 2.98 32.76
C VAL A 26 -9.34 4.42 32.77
N TYR A 27 -9.49 5.15 33.87
CA TYR A 27 -8.97 6.51 33.99
C TYR A 27 -7.43 6.57 33.90
N ARG A 28 -6.72 5.65 34.57
CA ARG A 28 -5.26 5.55 34.48
C ARG A 28 -4.78 5.16 33.09
N GLU A 29 -5.51 4.27 32.42
CA GLU A 29 -5.24 3.89 31.04
C GLU A 29 -5.42 5.06 30.06
N ASN A 30 -6.51 5.82 30.19
CA ASN A 30 -6.75 7.03 29.40
C ASN A 30 -5.71 8.13 29.66
N ARG A 31 -5.29 8.33 30.92
CA ARG A 31 -4.26 9.32 31.26
C ARG A 31 -2.90 8.97 30.67
N LYS A 32 -2.55 7.68 30.63
CA LYS A 32 -1.34 7.20 29.93
C LYS A 32 -1.41 7.47 28.43
N LEU A 33 -2.58 7.26 27.80
CA LEU A 33 -2.78 7.56 26.38
C LEU A 33 -2.59 9.05 26.05
N ILE A 34 -3.12 9.94 26.90
CA ILE A 34 -2.93 11.39 26.73
C ILE A 34 -1.44 11.75 26.83
N GLY A 35 -0.72 11.20 27.82
CA GLY A 35 0.72 11.43 27.96
C GLY A 35 1.53 10.95 26.75
N LEU A 36 1.26 9.75 26.25
CA LEU A 36 1.95 9.20 25.07
C LEU A 36 1.69 10.00 23.80
N SER A 37 0.46 10.50 23.63
CA SER A 37 0.12 11.39 22.51
C SER A 37 0.89 12.71 22.58
N GLN A 38 1.01 13.30 23.77
CA GLN A 38 1.79 14.51 24.00
C GLN A 38 3.29 14.29 23.73
N GLU A 39 3.85 13.17 24.21
CA GLU A 39 5.25 12.81 23.93
C GLU A 39 5.51 12.65 22.42
N GLN A 40 4.59 12.01 21.69
CA GLN A 40 4.69 11.88 20.24
C GLN A 40 4.64 13.24 19.54
N GLN A 41 3.74 14.13 19.97
CA GLN A 41 3.68 15.50 19.46
C GLN A 41 4.96 16.29 19.76
N GLU A 42 5.55 16.14 20.95
CA GLU A 42 6.82 16.77 21.30
C GLU A 42 7.96 16.26 20.41
N VAL A 43 8.06 14.94 20.19
CA VAL A 43 9.06 14.34 19.28
C VAL A 43 8.94 14.92 17.87
N ILE A 44 7.71 15.04 17.36
CA ILE A 44 7.42 15.63 16.04
C ILE A 44 7.79 17.12 16.02
N ALA A 45 7.36 17.89 17.03
CA ALA A 45 7.60 19.33 17.13
C ALA A 45 9.09 19.68 17.27
N THR A 46 9.86 18.81 17.92
CA THR A 46 11.30 18.96 18.11
C THR A 46 12.15 18.31 17.02
N ASN A 47 11.53 17.69 15.99
CA ASN A 47 12.19 16.92 14.93
C ASN A 47 13.12 15.81 15.43
N ARG A 48 12.92 15.31 16.65
CA ARG A 48 13.74 14.22 17.21
C ARG A 48 13.59 12.91 16.41
N ASP A 49 12.47 12.74 15.72
CA ASP A 49 12.25 11.62 14.80
C ASP A 49 13.14 11.70 13.54
N ALA A 50 13.31 12.90 12.97
CA ALA A 50 14.25 13.14 11.87
C ALA A 50 15.71 12.88 12.31
N ASP A 51 16.08 13.39 13.48
CA ASP A 51 17.43 13.21 14.03
C ASP A 51 17.72 11.73 14.30
N ALA A 52 16.75 11.01 14.85
CA ALA A 52 16.85 9.58 15.11
C ALA A 52 17.04 8.76 13.82
N LEU A 53 16.30 9.08 12.76
CA LEU A 53 16.46 8.43 11.46
C LEU A 53 17.86 8.69 10.88
N THR A 54 18.30 9.96 10.88
CA THR A 54 19.61 10.36 10.37
C THR A 54 20.73 9.66 11.13
N TYR A 55 20.65 9.65 12.46
CA TYR A 55 21.58 8.94 13.33
C TYR A 55 21.61 7.43 13.06
N GLY A 56 20.43 6.83 12.83
CA GLY A 56 20.30 5.42 12.48
C GLY A 56 20.98 5.08 11.16
N LEU A 57 20.70 5.81 10.08
CA LEU A 57 21.25 5.55 8.75
C LEU A 57 22.79 5.49 8.76
N LEU A 58 23.45 6.38 9.52
CA LEU A 58 24.91 6.40 9.66
C LEU A 58 25.47 5.18 10.41
N ARG A 59 24.68 4.53 11.26
CA ARG A 59 25.12 3.42 12.13
C ARG A 59 24.71 2.05 11.62
N PHE A 60 23.87 1.98 10.60
CA PHE A 60 23.49 0.75 9.94
C PHE A 60 24.10 0.69 8.53
N PRO A 61 25.42 0.48 8.37
CA PRO A 61 26.09 0.47 7.06
C PRO A 61 25.66 -0.69 6.15
N ASN A 62 24.99 -1.70 6.73
CA ASN A 62 24.39 -2.82 6.01
C ASN A 62 22.88 -2.69 5.86
N LEU A 63 22.29 -1.53 6.14
CA LEU A 63 20.86 -1.30 5.92
C LEU A 63 20.57 -1.44 4.42
N ARG A 64 19.64 -2.35 4.09
CA ARG A 64 19.23 -2.62 2.70
C ARG A 64 17.85 -2.12 2.36
N ARG A 65 16.96 -2.03 3.35
CA ARG A 65 15.55 -1.73 3.16
C ARG A 65 15.05 -0.69 4.14
N VAL A 66 14.29 0.27 3.62
CA VAL A 66 13.43 1.13 4.43
C VAL A 66 11.97 0.85 4.09
N VAL A 67 11.16 0.72 5.13
CA VAL A 67 9.70 0.56 5.03
C VAL A 67 9.04 1.78 5.66
N VAL A 68 8.13 2.41 4.93
CA VAL A 68 7.26 3.48 5.41
C VAL A 68 5.84 2.92 5.46
N SER A 69 5.20 2.97 6.63
CA SER A 69 3.90 2.33 6.81
C SER A 69 2.96 3.16 7.70
N PRO A 70 1.69 3.35 7.30
CA PRO A 70 0.65 3.90 8.16
C PRO A 70 0.03 2.83 9.09
N ALA A 71 0.42 1.55 8.93
CA ALA A 71 -0.25 0.40 9.54
C ALA A 71 0.48 -0.17 10.78
N ALA A 72 1.44 0.57 11.37
CA ALA A 72 2.30 0.06 12.44
C ALA A 72 1.55 -0.57 13.62
N HIS A 73 0.40 -0.01 13.99
CA HIS A 73 -0.41 -0.46 15.11
C HIS A 73 -1.27 -1.70 14.83
N GLY A 74 -1.45 -2.12 13.56
CA GLY A 74 -2.25 -3.30 13.19
C GLY A 74 -3.64 -3.29 13.83
N MET A 75 -3.92 -4.34 14.62
CA MET A 75 -5.10 -4.46 15.48
C MET A 75 -4.75 -4.28 16.96
N PRO A 76 -5.70 -3.87 17.82
CA PRO A 76 -5.45 -3.78 19.26
C PRO A 76 -4.93 -5.12 19.82
N GLY A 77 -3.77 -5.09 20.48
CA GLY A 77 -3.10 -6.29 21.01
C GLY A 77 -2.29 -7.12 19.99
N ARG A 78 -2.39 -6.81 18.68
CA ARG A 78 -1.63 -7.44 17.60
C ARG A 78 -1.03 -6.36 16.67
N PRO A 79 0.03 -5.67 17.11
CA PRO A 79 0.67 -4.66 16.29
C PRO A 79 1.46 -5.29 15.15
N PHE A 80 1.37 -4.67 13.98
CA PHE A 80 2.07 -5.13 12.79
C PHE A 80 3.58 -4.84 12.87
N TYR A 81 3.92 -3.60 13.27
CA TYR A 81 5.28 -3.23 13.62
C TYR A 81 5.33 -2.91 15.11
N ALA A 82 5.78 -3.86 15.92
CA ALA A 82 5.98 -3.67 17.36
C ALA A 82 7.17 -2.72 17.61
N THR A 83 6.95 -1.41 17.46
CA THR A 83 7.93 -0.36 17.81
C THR A 83 8.20 -0.37 19.31
N PRO A 84 9.34 0.19 19.80
CA PRO A 84 9.59 0.31 21.23
C PRO A 84 8.42 0.96 22.00
N SER A 85 7.83 2.02 21.45
CA SER A 85 6.65 2.68 22.04
C SER A 85 5.44 1.75 22.09
N ILE A 86 5.14 1.03 21.01
CA ILE A 86 4.02 0.06 20.99
C ILE A 86 4.27 -1.08 21.98
N ARG A 87 5.52 -1.58 22.12
CA ARG A 87 5.87 -2.63 23.08
C ARG A 87 5.74 -2.18 24.54
N SER A 88 5.89 -0.89 24.82
CA SER A 88 5.69 -0.34 26.16
C SER A 88 4.21 -0.21 26.56
N LEU A 89 3.28 -0.37 25.62
CA LEU A 89 1.85 -0.33 25.92
C LEU A 89 1.43 -1.57 26.73
N PRO A 90 0.54 -1.42 27.73
CA PRO A 90 -0.06 -2.56 28.41
C PRO A 90 -0.76 -3.50 27.43
N ARG A 91 -0.57 -4.82 27.58
CA ARG A 91 -1.10 -5.84 26.65
C ARG A 91 -2.62 -5.81 26.41
N ARG A 92 -3.38 -5.18 27.31
CA ARG A 92 -4.85 -5.10 27.24
C ARG A 92 -5.36 -3.67 27.02
N LEU A 93 -4.46 -2.72 26.80
CA LEU A 93 -4.85 -1.35 26.53
C LEU A 93 -5.61 -1.32 25.20
N LEU A 94 -6.90 -1.01 25.27
CA LEU A 94 -7.68 -0.65 24.11
C LEU A 94 -7.49 0.85 23.88
N TYR A 95 -6.96 1.21 22.72
CA TYR A 95 -6.73 2.60 22.36
C TYR A 95 -7.14 2.85 20.91
N PRO A 96 -7.59 4.07 20.59
CA PRO A 96 -7.83 4.46 19.21
C PRO A 96 -6.55 4.25 18.42
N ILE A 97 -6.61 3.46 17.34
CA ILE A 97 -5.44 3.27 16.50
C ILE A 97 -5.31 4.51 15.60
N PRO A 98 -4.28 5.36 15.80
CA PRO A 98 -4.07 6.48 14.91
C PRO A 98 -3.75 5.94 13.52
N ARG A 99 -4.42 6.51 12.50
CA ARG A 99 -4.12 6.23 11.10
C ARG A 99 -3.17 7.32 10.62
N GLY A 100 -1.99 6.89 10.18
CA GLY A 100 -0.92 7.82 9.80
C GLY A 100 -1.21 8.60 8.51
N TRP A 101 -2.07 8.05 7.65
CA TRP A 101 -2.48 8.62 6.36
C TRP A 101 -4.01 8.55 6.21
N PRO A 102 -4.62 9.32 5.30
CA PRO A 102 -6.02 9.18 4.92
C PRO A 102 -6.34 7.74 4.48
N ILE A 103 -7.50 7.22 4.87
CA ILE A 103 -7.97 5.87 4.52
C ILE A 103 -9.35 6.00 3.91
N THR A 104 -9.55 5.35 2.77
CA THR A 104 -10.87 5.19 2.18
C THR A 104 -11.53 3.90 2.67
N LYS A 105 -12.86 3.86 2.71
CA LYS A 105 -13.60 2.61 2.89
C LYS A 105 -13.63 1.83 1.57
N CYS A 106 -14.11 0.58 1.64
CA CYS A 106 -14.43 -0.15 0.42
C CYS A 106 -15.53 0.58 -0.35
N HIS A 107 -15.38 0.63 -1.68
CA HIS A 107 -16.27 1.36 -2.61
C HIS A 107 -16.40 2.86 -2.33
N ASP A 108 -15.47 3.44 -1.56
CA ASP A 108 -15.48 4.85 -1.21
C ASP A 108 -14.24 5.53 -1.79
N ASN A 109 -14.44 6.69 -2.41
CA ASN A 109 -13.37 7.53 -2.92
C ASN A 109 -13.12 8.75 -2.04
N TYR A 110 -13.68 8.81 -0.82
CA TYR A 110 -13.48 9.91 0.13
C TYR A 110 -12.57 9.52 1.31
N PRO A 111 -11.76 10.47 1.83
CA PRO A 111 -11.63 11.87 1.36
C PRO A 111 -10.85 12.00 0.05
N GLU A 112 -11.12 13.04 -0.73
CA GLU A 112 -10.48 13.26 -2.03
C GLU A 112 -8.97 13.46 -1.91
N ALA A 113 -8.23 13.10 -2.97
CA ALA A 113 -6.81 13.41 -3.08
C ALA A 113 -6.61 14.85 -3.57
N GLU A 114 -6.50 15.76 -2.60
CA GLU A 114 -6.33 17.21 -2.83
C GLU A 114 -5.01 17.56 -3.54
N ALA A 115 -4.85 18.81 -3.96
CA ALA A 115 -3.58 19.30 -4.50
C ALA A 115 -2.41 19.11 -3.53
N TRP A 116 -1.25 18.72 -4.06
CA TRP A 116 -0.05 18.43 -3.26
C TRP A 116 0.63 19.71 -2.73
N ASP A 117 -0.02 20.37 -1.77
CA ASP A 117 0.40 21.62 -1.13
C ASP A 117 0.65 21.47 0.38
N GLY A 118 0.93 22.56 1.09
CA GLY A 118 1.37 22.54 2.50
C GLY A 118 0.44 21.75 3.44
N PRO A 119 -0.83 22.17 3.62
CA PRO A 119 -1.77 21.47 4.49
C PRO A 119 -2.01 20.01 4.10
N GLU A 120 -2.03 19.71 2.80
CA GLU A 120 -2.22 18.34 2.33
C GLU A 120 -0.99 17.48 2.63
N LYS A 121 0.21 17.99 2.34
CA LYS A 121 1.50 17.33 2.62
C LYS A 121 1.68 16.94 4.08
N ASP A 122 1.16 17.73 5.01
CA ASP A 122 1.29 17.47 6.44
C ASP A 122 0.65 16.13 6.84
N LYS A 123 -0.39 15.68 6.12
CA LYS A 123 -0.99 14.34 6.31
C LYS A 123 -0.02 13.20 5.99
N TRP A 124 1.00 13.43 5.15
CA TRP A 124 2.04 12.46 4.78
C TRP A 124 3.43 12.83 5.31
N ARG A 125 3.53 13.63 6.38
CA ARG A 125 4.81 14.08 6.96
C ARG A 125 5.86 12.97 7.09
N GLY A 126 5.44 11.77 7.52
CA GLY A 126 6.32 10.61 7.67
C GLY A 126 7.03 10.20 6.37
N TYR A 127 6.29 10.16 5.25
CA TYR A 127 6.89 9.85 3.95
C TYR A 127 7.83 10.97 3.49
N CYS A 128 7.37 12.23 3.54
CA CYS A 128 8.15 13.40 3.11
C CYS A 128 9.48 13.52 3.88
N LEU A 129 9.45 13.26 5.19
CA LEU A 129 10.63 13.27 6.04
C LEU A 129 11.59 12.13 5.68
N VAL A 130 11.07 10.91 5.55
CA VAL A 130 11.89 9.72 5.25
C VAL A 130 12.53 9.83 3.86
N SER A 131 11.76 10.20 2.82
CA SER A 131 12.28 10.34 1.46
C SER A 131 13.40 11.37 1.41
N ARG A 132 13.21 12.53 2.06
CA ARG A 132 14.21 13.60 2.13
C ARG A 132 15.50 13.15 2.81
N ILE A 133 15.40 12.52 3.98
CA ILE A 133 16.57 12.08 4.76
C ILE A 133 17.32 10.97 4.05
N ILE A 134 16.61 10.00 3.43
CA ILE A 134 17.25 8.96 2.64
C ILE A 134 17.96 9.57 1.43
N ALA A 135 17.29 10.43 0.67
CA ALA A 135 17.88 11.05 -0.50
C ALA A 135 19.14 11.85 -0.14
N GLN A 136 19.12 12.59 0.96
CA GLN A 136 20.30 13.28 1.48
C GLN A 136 21.41 12.29 1.87
N HIS A 137 21.09 11.23 2.63
CA HIS A 137 22.05 10.22 3.03
C HIS A 137 22.73 9.55 1.83
N LEU A 138 21.98 9.23 0.77
CA LEU A 138 22.51 8.62 -0.46
C LEU A 138 23.43 9.58 -1.23
N ARG A 139 23.12 10.88 -1.28
CA ARG A 139 24.01 11.89 -1.88
C ARG A 139 25.33 11.98 -1.12
N GLU A 140 25.28 11.94 0.21
CA GLU A 140 26.47 12.04 1.07
C GLU A 140 27.24 10.71 1.17
N ASN A 141 26.58 9.58 0.96
CA ASN A 141 27.14 8.24 1.11
C ASN A 141 26.84 7.37 -0.14
N PRO A 142 27.48 7.61 -1.29
CA PRO A 142 27.21 6.87 -2.53
C PRO A 142 27.45 5.35 -2.42
N GLY A 143 28.28 4.90 -1.47
CA GLY A 143 28.54 3.48 -1.19
C GLY A 143 27.49 2.81 -0.29
N SER A 144 26.39 3.48 0.03
CA SER A 144 25.29 2.91 0.83
C SER A 144 24.73 1.64 0.17
N LYS A 145 24.38 0.65 0.99
CA LYS A 145 23.80 -0.62 0.55
C LYS A 145 22.26 -0.60 0.48
N LEU A 146 21.66 0.57 0.70
CA LEU A 146 20.23 0.75 0.61
C LEU A 146 19.78 0.47 -0.82
N ALA A 147 18.92 -0.53 -0.98
CA ALA A 147 18.49 -1.04 -2.28
C ALA A 147 16.95 -1.15 -2.40
N ASP A 148 16.24 -1.08 -1.27
CA ASP A 148 14.81 -1.32 -1.22
C ASP A 148 14.10 -0.15 -0.53
N LEU A 149 13.07 0.40 -1.19
CA LEU A 149 12.09 1.32 -0.60
C LEU A 149 10.70 0.71 -0.72
N VAL A 150 10.00 0.60 0.41
CA VAL A 150 8.68 -0.02 0.48
C VAL A 150 7.72 0.93 1.19
N THR A 151 6.63 1.28 0.54
CA THR A 151 5.45 1.86 1.18
C THR A 151 4.46 0.74 1.47
N ASP A 152 4.36 0.35 2.73
CA ASP A 152 3.60 -0.83 3.15
C ASP A 152 2.33 -0.42 3.87
N THR A 153 1.20 -0.62 3.21
CA THR A 153 -0.12 -0.26 3.75
C THR A 153 -0.81 -1.44 4.44
N ASN A 154 -0.20 -2.63 4.42
CA ASN A 154 -0.79 -3.86 4.94
C ASN A 154 -2.25 -4.07 4.49
N GLN A 155 -2.49 -3.95 3.18
CA GLN A 155 -3.81 -4.03 2.51
C GLN A 155 -4.83 -2.94 2.88
N LEU A 156 -4.49 -2.00 3.78
CA LEU A 156 -5.32 -0.81 3.98
C LEU A 156 -5.45 -0.04 2.66
N ARG A 157 -6.67 0.42 2.38
CA ARG A 157 -7.03 1.28 1.25
C ARG A 157 -6.49 2.71 1.47
N THR A 158 -5.17 2.82 1.40
CA THR A 158 -4.39 4.05 1.60
C THR A 158 -3.10 3.98 0.80
N GLY A 159 -2.31 5.05 0.84
CA GLY A 159 -1.03 5.18 0.16
C GLY A 159 -0.46 6.58 0.32
N ILE A 160 0.67 6.83 -0.33
CA ILE A 160 1.14 8.21 -0.53
C ILE A 160 0.27 8.86 -1.61
N SER A 161 -0.03 10.16 -1.49
CA SER A 161 -0.83 10.83 -2.52
C SER A 161 -0.21 10.67 -3.91
N CYS A 162 -0.98 10.20 -4.89
CA CYS A 162 -0.52 10.10 -6.27
C CYS A 162 -0.20 11.48 -6.86
N ARG A 163 -0.77 12.55 -6.28
CA ARG A 163 -0.61 13.95 -6.69
C ARG A 163 0.84 14.45 -6.61
N ILE A 164 1.74 13.69 -5.94
CA ILE A 164 3.20 13.88 -6.02
C ILE A 164 3.70 13.81 -7.48
N PHE A 165 2.98 13.09 -8.35
CA PHE A 165 3.31 12.89 -9.76
C PHE A 165 2.53 13.81 -10.70
N ASP A 166 1.84 14.83 -10.18
CA ASP A 166 1.21 15.86 -11.03
C ASP A 166 2.25 16.77 -11.68
N GLU A 167 1.81 17.69 -12.54
CA GLU A 167 2.68 18.63 -13.26
C GLU A 167 3.57 19.47 -12.32
N ALA A 168 3.06 19.85 -11.15
CA ALA A 168 3.80 20.72 -10.23
C ALA A 168 5.07 20.05 -9.69
N GLU A 169 6.22 20.71 -9.86
CA GLU A 169 7.46 20.23 -9.27
C GLU A 169 7.40 20.25 -7.74
N ASN A 170 7.93 19.21 -7.12
CA ASN A 170 8.00 19.10 -5.67
C ASN A 170 9.30 18.39 -5.22
N SER A 171 9.68 18.61 -3.96
CA SER A 171 10.86 17.98 -3.34
C SER A 171 10.73 16.47 -3.29
N GLU A 172 9.54 15.95 -2.99
CA GLU A 172 9.30 14.53 -2.73
C GLU A 172 9.55 13.68 -3.98
N ARG A 173 9.13 14.16 -5.17
CA ARG A 173 9.43 13.53 -6.45
C ARG A 173 10.93 13.57 -6.75
N ARG A 174 11.62 14.67 -6.48
CA ARG A 174 13.09 14.79 -6.68
C ARG A 174 13.88 13.89 -5.74
N ASP A 175 13.43 13.76 -4.51
CA ASP A 175 14.02 12.86 -3.52
C ASP A 175 13.78 11.40 -3.91
N LEU A 176 12.57 11.04 -4.37
CA LEU A 176 12.29 9.72 -4.92
C LEU A 176 13.18 9.41 -6.13
N ILE A 177 13.31 10.33 -7.08
CA ILE A 177 14.23 10.20 -8.22
C ILE A 177 15.66 9.93 -7.75
N THR A 178 16.13 10.64 -6.71
CA THR A 178 17.46 10.44 -6.12
C THR A 178 17.60 9.01 -5.59
N ILE A 179 16.59 8.51 -4.87
CA ILE A 179 16.59 7.16 -4.30
C ILE A 179 16.60 6.10 -5.41
N LEU A 180 15.73 6.24 -6.40
CA LEU A 180 15.59 5.28 -7.51
C LEU A 180 16.84 5.25 -8.40
N SER A 181 17.55 6.36 -8.51
CA SER A 181 18.79 6.46 -9.31
C SER A 181 20.01 5.86 -8.60
N GLN A 182 19.89 5.42 -7.34
CA GLN A 182 21.00 4.88 -6.58
C GLN A 182 21.52 3.58 -7.21
N PRO A 183 22.84 3.44 -7.44
CA PRO A 183 23.41 2.19 -7.93
C PRO A 183 23.05 1.00 -7.03
N GLY A 184 22.50 -0.05 -7.64
CA GLY A 184 22.07 -1.25 -6.92
C GLY A 184 20.67 -1.17 -6.31
N PHE A 185 19.93 -0.08 -6.50
CA PHE A 185 18.51 -0.02 -6.17
C PHE A 185 17.75 -1.14 -6.91
N SER A 186 16.99 -1.94 -6.16
CA SER A 186 16.49 -3.23 -6.64
C SER A 186 15.03 -3.50 -6.35
N ARG A 187 14.42 -2.79 -5.38
CA ARG A 187 13.01 -3.00 -5.02
C ARG A 187 12.29 -1.68 -4.73
N LEU A 188 11.16 -1.48 -5.40
CA LEU A 188 10.19 -0.45 -5.08
C LEU A 188 8.81 -1.07 -4.92
N ASP A 189 8.21 -0.94 -3.73
CA ASP A 189 6.79 -1.22 -3.56
C ASP A 189 6.09 0.09 -3.23
N LEU A 190 5.20 0.53 -4.12
CA LEU A 190 4.55 1.84 -4.07
C LEU A 190 3.04 1.67 -3.87
N SER A 191 2.50 2.18 -2.77
CA SER A 191 1.07 2.28 -2.53
C SER A 191 0.63 3.72 -2.72
N LEU A 192 -0.31 3.96 -3.64
CA LEU A 192 -0.80 5.29 -4.00
C LEU A 192 -2.23 5.54 -3.51
N TYR A 193 -2.42 6.71 -2.92
CA TYR A 193 -3.71 7.28 -2.59
C TYR A 193 -4.20 8.11 -3.79
N CYS A 194 -5.23 7.63 -4.47
CA CYS A 194 -5.75 8.14 -5.73
C CYS A 194 -7.20 8.63 -5.65
N ALA A 195 -7.80 8.67 -4.45
CA ALA A 195 -9.18 9.11 -4.21
C ALA A 195 -9.67 10.23 -5.16
N ASN A 196 -10.76 9.99 -5.89
CA ASN A 196 -11.37 10.88 -6.88
C ASN A 196 -10.44 11.44 -7.99
N GLN A 197 -9.34 10.77 -8.32
CA GLN A 197 -8.47 11.23 -9.41
C GLN A 197 -9.11 11.23 -10.81
N HIS A 198 -10.24 10.54 -11.02
CA HIS A 198 -10.97 10.60 -12.29
C HIS A 198 -11.48 12.02 -12.58
N GLU A 199 -11.90 12.79 -11.56
CA GLU A 199 -12.35 14.18 -11.70
C GLU A 199 -11.27 15.12 -12.25
N VAL A 200 -10.00 14.79 -12.01
CA VAL A 200 -8.83 15.50 -12.54
C VAL A 200 -8.15 14.72 -13.67
N ASN A 201 -8.91 13.88 -14.36
CA ASN A 201 -8.50 13.17 -15.56
C ASN A 201 -7.24 12.30 -15.36
N TRP A 202 -7.06 11.71 -14.17
CA TRP A 202 -5.91 10.87 -13.83
C TRP A 202 -4.55 11.51 -14.13
N SER A 203 -4.43 12.82 -13.91
CA SER A 203 -3.24 13.61 -14.27
C SER A 203 -1.91 13.00 -13.78
N SER A 204 -1.89 12.45 -12.56
CA SER A 204 -0.72 11.79 -11.98
C SER A 204 -0.21 10.60 -12.81
N PHE A 205 -1.09 9.93 -13.56
CA PHE A 205 -0.76 8.76 -14.39
C PHE A 205 -0.62 9.12 -15.87
N ARG A 206 -1.39 10.10 -16.37
CA ARG A 206 -1.40 10.50 -17.79
C ARG A 206 -0.27 11.46 -18.17
N SER A 207 0.25 12.24 -17.22
CA SER A 207 1.34 13.21 -17.46
C SER A 207 2.69 12.55 -17.82
N GLY A 208 2.86 11.26 -17.56
CA GLY A 208 4.12 10.54 -17.74
C GLY A 208 5.16 10.82 -16.65
N HIS A 209 4.90 11.70 -15.68
CA HIS A 209 5.83 11.99 -14.57
C HIS A 209 6.09 10.78 -13.68
N LEU A 210 5.05 9.97 -13.40
CA LEU A 210 5.20 8.71 -12.68
C LEU A 210 6.12 7.76 -13.45
N ARG A 211 5.85 7.51 -14.73
CA ARG A 211 6.69 6.67 -15.60
C ARG A 211 8.13 7.13 -15.68
N ASN A 212 8.35 8.43 -15.89
CA ASN A 212 9.67 9.03 -15.97
C ASN A 212 10.44 8.93 -14.63
N THR A 213 9.71 8.99 -13.51
CA THR A 213 10.30 8.76 -12.18
C THR A 213 10.69 7.29 -12.02
N LEU A 214 9.81 6.36 -12.36
CA LEU A 214 10.06 4.92 -12.29
C LEU A 214 11.21 4.47 -13.23
N ALA A 215 11.38 5.13 -14.38
CA ALA A 215 12.44 4.83 -15.35
C ALA A 215 13.85 5.05 -14.79
N ARG A 216 13.99 5.81 -13.69
CA ARG A 216 15.27 6.01 -13.00
C ARG A 216 15.80 4.73 -12.35
N ALA A 217 14.93 3.78 -12.02
CA ALA A 217 15.29 2.51 -11.40
C ALA A 217 15.71 1.46 -12.46
N THR A 218 16.82 1.68 -13.15
CA THR A 218 17.26 0.83 -14.29
C THR A 218 17.67 -0.59 -13.89
N SER A 219 18.05 -0.81 -12.63
CA SER A 219 18.48 -2.12 -12.10
C SER A 219 17.41 -2.79 -11.25
N ILE A 220 16.15 -2.35 -11.36
CA ILE A 220 15.06 -2.86 -10.55
C ILE A 220 14.82 -4.36 -10.80
N LYS A 221 14.59 -5.10 -9.71
CA LYS A 221 14.28 -6.54 -9.71
C LYS A 221 12.89 -6.81 -9.20
N ARG A 222 12.33 -5.92 -8.39
CA ARG A 222 10.99 -6.03 -7.86
C ARG A 222 10.30 -4.69 -7.92
N ILE A 223 9.15 -4.65 -8.59
CA ILE A 223 8.25 -3.52 -8.51
C ILE A 223 6.85 -3.99 -8.18
N SER A 224 6.17 -3.25 -7.31
CA SER A 224 4.75 -3.44 -7.08
C SER A 224 4.07 -2.07 -6.97
N LEU A 225 2.95 -1.90 -7.67
CA LEU A 225 2.09 -0.72 -7.56
C LEU A 225 0.75 -1.14 -6.99
N PHE A 226 0.41 -0.57 -5.85
CA PHE A 226 -0.87 -0.71 -5.19
C PHE A 226 -1.56 0.64 -5.24
N THR A 227 -2.88 0.65 -5.42
CA THR A 227 -3.66 1.87 -5.21
C THR A 227 -4.82 1.62 -4.27
N ASN A 228 -5.54 2.68 -3.93
CA ASN A 228 -6.82 2.59 -3.25
C ASN A 228 -8.01 2.94 -4.16
N ILE A 229 -7.82 2.93 -5.48
CA ILE A 229 -8.90 3.19 -6.44
C ILE A 229 -10.08 2.26 -6.12
N ALA A 230 -11.24 2.86 -5.89
CA ALA A 230 -12.51 2.15 -5.88
C ALA A 230 -13.17 2.25 -7.25
N VAL A 231 -14.16 1.39 -7.51
CA VAL A 231 -15.03 1.48 -8.69
C VAL A 231 -15.64 2.89 -8.69
N PRO A 232 -15.37 3.74 -9.71
CA PRO A 232 -16.07 5.01 -9.87
C PRO A 232 -17.57 4.77 -9.94
N GLY A 233 -18.39 5.56 -9.24
CA GLY A 233 -19.85 5.44 -9.32
C GLY A 233 -20.41 5.76 -10.71
N GLU A 234 -19.62 6.38 -11.59
CA GLU A 234 -19.95 6.62 -13.00
C GLU A 234 -19.89 5.33 -13.84
N LEU A 235 -19.07 4.35 -13.43
CA LEU A 235 -19.10 3.02 -14.05
C LEU A 235 -20.38 2.23 -13.73
N ASP A 236 -21.23 2.71 -12.80
CA ASP A 236 -22.55 2.11 -12.54
C ASP A 236 -23.58 2.43 -13.65
N ASP A 237 -23.27 3.35 -14.59
CA ASP A 237 -24.15 3.64 -15.73
C ASP A 237 -23.90 2.65 -16.88
N PRO A 238 -24.88 1.79 -17.24
CA PRO A 238 -24.74 0.83 -18.34
C PRO A 238 -24.55 1.48 -19.71
N ASP A 239 -24.83 2.78 -19.86
CA ASP A 239 -24.62 3.51 -21.10
C ASP A 239 -23.20 4.10 -21.23
N GLU A 240 -22.37 4.03 -20.18
CA GLU A 240 -20.99 4.51 -20.16
C GLU A 240 -19.98 3.34 -20.20
N ASP A 241 -19.07 3.34 -21.19
CA ASP A 241 -18.06 2.30 -21.34
C ASP A 241 -16.82 2.49 -20.43
N GLY A 242 -16.75 3.64 -19.73
CA GLY A 242 -15.70 3.95 -18.77
C GLY A 242 -14.32 4.18 -19.40
N GLU A 243 -14.24 4.40 -20.72
CA GLU A 243 -12.98 4.51 -21.45
C GLU A 243 -12.09 5.67 -20.94
N GLU A 244 -12.70 6.76 -20.48
CA GLU A 244 -12.00 7.87 -19.84
C GLU A 244 -11.31 7.50 -18.53
N HIS A 245 -11.70 6.40 -17.89
CA HIS A 245 -10.99 5.88 -16.72
C HIS A 245 -9.81 4.97 -17.07
N PHE A 246 -9.70 4.51 -18.32
CA PHE A 246 -8.60 3.64 -18.73
C PHE A 246 -7.25 4.37 -18.70
N ILE A 247 -6.26 3.70 -18.10
CA ILE A 247 -4.86 4.13 -18.10
C ILE A 247 -4.02 2.95 -18.62
N PRO A 248 -3.44 3.06 -19.84
CA PRO A 248 -2.56 2.02 -20.35
C PRO A 248 -1.38 1.75 -19.42
N LEU A 249 -1.08 0.49 -19.12
CA LEU A 249 0.01 0.14 -18.20
C LEU A 249 1.38 0.65 -18.69
N ARG A 250 1.60 0.73 -20.01
CA ARG A 250 2.82 1.31 -20.61
C ARG A 250 2.98 2.82 -20.35
N ASN A 251 1.90 3.53 -20.03
CA ASN A 251 1.95 4.95 -19.63
C ASN A 251 2.45 5.11 -18.20
N VAL A 252 2.35 4.05 -17.38
CA VAL A 252 2.78 4.03 -15.97
C VAL A 252 4.15 3.38 -15.83
N PHE A 253 4.36 2.25 -16.47
CA PHE A 253 5.55 1.41 -16.29
C PHE A 253 6.48 1.45 -17.50
N PRO A 254 7.76 1.84 -17.33
CA PRO A 254 8.79 1.77 -18.37
C PRO A 254 9.34 0.35 -18.51
N VAL A 255 8.49 -0.59 -18.91
CA VAL A 255 8.82 -2.03 -18.97
C VAL A 255 10.03 -2.32 -19.86
N ASP A 256 10.19 -1.56 -20.94
CA ASP A 256 11.28 -1.75 -21.91
C ASP A 256 12.67 -1.47 -21.29
N ASP A 257 12.74 -0.76 -20.16
CA ASP A 257 13.99 -0.43 -19.45
C ASP A 257 14.35 -1.45 -18.35
N TRP A 258 13.45 -2.40 -18.03
CA TRP A 258 13.55 -3.26 -16.84
C TRP A 258 13.98 -4.70 -17.13
N HIS A 259 15.17 -4.87 -17.71
CA HIS A 259 15.66 -6.18 -18.14
C HIS A 259 15.98 -7.19 -17.03
N GLN A 260 16.06 -6.74 -15.76
CA GLN A 260 16.38 -7.60 -14.61
C GLN A 260 15.17 -7.90 -13.72
N LEU A 261 13.97 -7.51 -14.16
CA LEU A 261 12.77 -7.65 -13.36
C LEU A 261 12.46 -9.12 -13.05
N ARG A 262 12.24 -9.41 -11.77
CA ARG A 262 11.91 -10.74 -11.24
C ARG A 262 10.53 -10.80 -10.60
N HIS A 263 9.99 -9.65 -10.20
CA HIS A 263 8.66 -9.54 -9.65
C HIS A 263 7.97 -8.28 -10.16
N PHE A 264 6.75 -8.45 -10.66
CA PHE A 264 5.81 -7.37 -10.98
C PHE A 264 4.55 -7.54 -10.13
N GLY A 265 4.09 -6.47 -9.48
CA GLY A 265 2.83 -6.47 -8.76
C GLY A 265 1.94 -5.32 -9.21
N LEU A 266 0.67 -5.61 -9.46
CA LEU A 266 -0.37 -4.65 -9.75
C LEU A 266 -1.59 -4.98 -8.90
N CYS A 267 -1.99 -4.03 -8.06
CA CYS A 267 -3.10 -4.22 -7.14
C CYS A 267 -4.05 -3.03 -7.14
N ARG A 268 -5.37 -3.31 -7.16
CA ARG A 268 -6.43 -2.28 -7.12
C ARG A 268 -6.23 -1.26 -8.24
N PHE A 269 -6.32 -1.70 -9.49
CA PHE A 269 -6.08 -0.84 -10.64
C PHE A 269 -7.16 -1.08 -11.70
N ILE A 270 -7.59 -0.02 -12.38
CA ILE A 270 -8.55 -0.10 -13.49
C ILE A 270 -7.82 -0.58 -14.73
N VAL A 271 -8.28 -1.68 -15.32
CA VAL A 271 -7.59 -2.38 -16.41
C VAL A 271 -8.53 -2.85 -17.51
N LYS A 272 -7.94 -3.11 -18.67
CA LYS A 272 -8.51 -3.94 -19.73
C LYS A 272 -7.73 -5.24 -19.81
N LYS A 273 -8.43 -6.37 -19.97
CA LYS A 273 -7.82 -7.70 -20.10
C LYS A 273 -6.67 -7.71 -21.11
N ASP A 274 -6.93 -7.24 -22.33
CA ASP A 274 -5.94 -7.31 -23.41
C ASP A 274 -4.71 -6.43 -23.14
N ASN A 275 -4.88 -5.28 -22.49
CA ASN A 275 -3.76 -4.43 -22.10
C ASN A 275 -2.88 -5.08 -21.01
N VAL A 276 -3.48 -5.79 -20.05
CA VAL A 276 -2.73 -6.55 -19.04
C VAL A 276 -1.94 -7.67 -19.72
N VAL A 277 -2.57 -8.44 -20.60
CA VAL A 277 -1.90 -9.57 -21.29
C VAL A 277 -0.77 -9.07 -22.19
N GLU A 278 -0.98 -8.00 -22.97
CA GLU A 278 0.08 -7.39 -23.78
C GLU A 278 1.24 -6.90 -22.91
N PHE A 279 0.94 -6.24 -21.79
CA PHE A 279 1.94 -5.75 -20.86
C PHE A 279 2.75 -6.89 -20.23
N LEU A 280 2.10 -7.96 -19.78
CA LEU A 280 2.76 -9.14 -19.23
C LEU A 280 3.64 -9.85 -20.25
N GLY A 281 3.21 -9.91 -21.52
CA GLY A 281 4.00 -10.45 -22.63
C GLY A 281 5.26 -9.64 -22.95
N ALA A 282 5.30 -8.37 -22.56
CA ALA A 282 6.47 -7.50 -22.72
C ALA A 282 7.46 -7.57 -21.55
N LEU A 283 7.11 -8.24 -20.43
CA LEU A 283 8.01 -8.38 -19.29
C LEU A 283 9.19 -9.29 -19.63
N PRO A 284 10.37 -9.07 -19.02
CA PRO A 284 11.55 -9.86 -19.35
C PRO A 284 11.39 -11.34 -18.95
N PRO A 285 12.12 -12.26 -19.62
CA PRO A 285 12.11 -13.68 -19.28
C PRO A 285 12.66 -13.98 -17.88
N THR A 286 13.31 -13.01 -17.22
CA THR A 286 13.78 -13.11 -15.83
C THR A 286 12.65 -13.03 -14.80
N LEU A 287 11.41 -12.78 -15.23
CA LEU A 287 10.25 -12.69 -14.35
C LEU A 287 10.01 -14.04 -13.66
N GLY A 288 10.13 -14.06 -12.34
CA GLY A 288 9.88 -15.25 -11.52
C GLY A 288 8.57 -15.19 -10.74
N SER A 289 7.87 -14.06 -10.74
CA SER A 289 6.61 -13.91 -10.03
C SER A 289 5.81 -12.69 -10.50
N VAL A 290 4.49 -12.80 -10.43
CA VAL A 290 3.54 -11.74 -10.73
C VAL A 290 2.44 -11.69 -9.66
N GLU A 291 2.01 -10.50 -9.25
CA GLU A 291 0.82 -10.29 -8.42
C GLU A 291 -0.20 -9.46 -9.20
N LEU A 292 -1.42 -9.98 -9.34
CA LEU A 292 -2.55 -9.36 -10.06
C LEU A 292 -3.79 -9.42 -9.17
N SER A 293 -3.83 -8.58 -8.14
CA SER A 293 -4.84 -8.68 -7.08
C SER A 293 -5.83 -7.51 -7.13
N PHE A 294 -7.10 -7.77 -6.83
CA PHE A 294 -8.14 -6.75 -6.73
C PHE A 294 -8.23 -5.86 -7.99
N LEU A 295 -8.00 -6.42 -9.18
CA LEU A 295 -8.10 -5.67 -10.42
C LEU A 295 -9.56 -5.27 -10.67
N ILE A 296 -9.76 -4.06 -11.21
CA ILE A 296 -11.07 -3.54 -11.58
C ILE A 296 -11.10 -3.54 -13.11
N PHE A 297 -11.95 -4.37 -13.70
CA PHE A 297 -12.06 -4.43 -15.15
C PHE A 297 -13.10 -3.43 -15.63
N LEU A 298 -12.82 -2.75 -16.74
CA LEU A 298 -13.81 -1.89 -17.38
C LEU A 298 -14.96 -2.73 -17.98
N PRO A 299 -16.19 -2.18 -18.05
CA PRO A 299 -17.33 -2.85 -18.67
C PRO A 299 -16.99 -3.38 -20.06
N ASP A 300 -17.39 -4.62 -20.35
CA ASP A 300 -17.10 -5.34 -21.61
C ASP A 300 -15.61 -5.51 -21.98
N GLN A 301 -14.67 -5.14 -21.11
CA GLN A 301 -13.22 -5.27 -21.36
C GLN A 301 -12.60 -6.53 -20.71
N GLY A 302 -13.44 -7.47 -20.30
CA GLY A 302 -13.09 -8.78 -19.72
C GLY A 302 -13.16 -8.81 -18.20
N ASP A 303 -12.76 -9.93 -17.63
CA ASP A 303 -12.81 -10.22 -16.20
C ASP A 303 -11.59 -11.10 -15.81
N TYR A 304 -11.56 -11.58 -14.57
CA TYR A 304 -10.52 -12.52 -14.14
C TYR A 304 -10.57 -13.85 -14.89
N HIS A 305 -11.76 -14.37 -15.20
CA HIS A 305 -11.91 -15.64 -15.94
C HIS A 305 -11.24 -15.56 -17.32
N ALA A 306 -11.61 -14.57 -18.13
CA ALA A 306 -11.05 -14.29 -19.44
C ALA A 306 -9.58 -13.85 -19.38
N LEU A 307 -9.16 -13.13 -18.33
CA LEU A 307 -7.75 -12.80 -18.12
C LEU A 307 -6.91 -14.06 -17.96
N MET A 308 -7.31 -15.00 -17.10
CA MET A 308 -6.57 -16.24 -16.89
C MET A 308 -6.52 -17.08 -18.18
N GLN A 309 -7.63 -17.19 -18.91
CA GLN A 309 -7.67 -17.86 -20.21
C GLN A 309 -6.66 -17.25 -21.20
N ASN A 310 -6.73 -15.94 -21.42
CA ASN A 310 -5.82 -15.25 -22.33
C ASN A 310 -4.35 -15.38 -21.88
N MET A 311 -4.08 -15.32 -20.58
CA MET A 311 -2.73 -15.51 -20.06
C MET A 311 -2.21 -16.92 -20.39
N ARG A 312 -3.02 -17.95 -20.16
CA ARG A 312 -2.66 -19.35 -20.45
C ARG A 312 -2.40 -19.59 -21.94
N GLU A 313 -3.19 -18.96 -22.80
CA GLU A 313 -3.09 -19.12 -24.26
C GLU A 313 -1.97 -18.29 -24.90
N LYS A 314 -1.68 -17.09 -24.37
CA LYS A 314 -0.84 -16.09 -25.07
C LYS A 314 0.54 -15.88 -24.45
N LEU A 315 0.76 -16.17 -23.16
CA LEU A 315 1.98 -15.77 -22.47
C LEU A 315 3.11 -16.80 -22.49
N ASP A 316 2.97 -17.94 -23.16
CA ASP A 316 3.96 -19.04 -23.22
C ASP A 316 4.39 -19.63 -21.86
N TRP A 317 3.86 -19.14 -20.74
CA TRP A 317 4.34 -19.48 -19.40
C TRP A 317 4.20 -20.96 -19.08
N CYS A 318 3.16 -21.63 -19.57
CA CYS A 318 2.95 -23.06 -19.37
C CYS A 318 4.02 -23.92 -20.08
N GLU A 319 4.61 -23.42 -21.16
CA GLU A 319 5.63 -24.11 -21.96
C GLU A 319 7.03 -23.96 -21.35
N ARG A 320 7.21 -23.04 -20.40
CA ARG A 320 8.48 -22.85 -19.70
C ARG A 320 8.81 -24.04 -18.82
N ARG A 321 10.10 -24.20 -18.53
CA ARG A 321 10.56 -25.19 -17.54
C ARG A 321 9.93 -24.87 -16.18
N PRO A 322 9.58 -25.87 -15.36
CA PRO A 322 8.95 -25.64 -14.06
C PRO A 322 9.70 -24.64 -13.16
N GLU A 323 11.03 -24.60 -13.22
CA GLU A 323 11.86 -23.64 -12.49
C GLU A 323 11.79 -22.19 -13.00
N ASP A 324 11.38 -21.99 -14.25
CA ASP A 324 11.27 -20.71 -14.96
C ASP A 324 9.81 -20.21 -15.09
N GLN A 325 8.84 -20.99 -14.59
CA GLN A 325 7.43 -20.63 -14.55
C GLN A 325 7.19 -19.53 -13.49
N PRO A 326 6.64 -18.36 -13.87
CA PRO A 326 6.38 -17.29 -12.91
C PRO A 326 5.37 -17.72 -11.84
N LYS A 327 5.65 -17.48 -10.57
CA LYS A 327 4.63 -17.65 -9.52
C LYS A 327 3.53 -16.60 -9.68
N ILE A 328 2.27 -17.02 -9.78
CA ILE A 328 1.14 -16.10 -9.96
C ILE A 328 0.42 -15.95 -8.62
N ARG A 329 0.27 -14.70 -8.17
CA ARG A 329 -0.51 -14.34 -7.00
C ARG A 329 -1.76 -13.60 -7.41
N VAL A 330 -2.91 -14.09 -6.96
CA VAL A 330 -4.19 -13.42 -7.18
C VAL A 330 -5.00 -13.45 -5.89
N ARG A 331 -5.53 -12.29 -5.54
CA ARG A 331 -6.41 -12.08 -4.40
C ARG A 331 -7.57 -11.21 -4.81
N VAL A 332 -8.72 -11.44 -4.20
CA VAL A 332 -9.93 -10.66 -4.46
C VAL A 332 -10.59 -10.23 -3.15
N ASP A 333 -11.45 -9.22 -3.25
CA ASP A 333 -12.27 -8.76 -2.13
C ASP A 333 -13.35 -9.80 -1.81
N VAL A 334 -13.84 -9.81 -0.57
CA VAL A 334 -14.93 -10.69 -0.13
C VAL A 334 -16.17 -9.85 0.20
N ASP A 335 -17.35 -10.32 -0.21
CA ASP A 335 -18.63 -9.58 -0.12
C ASP A 335 -19.00 -9.09 1.29
N TYR A 336 -18.46 -9.72 2.33
CA TYR A 336 -18.72 -9.38 3.73
C TYR A 336 -17.48 -8.76 4.37
N GLU A 337 -16.99 -7.64 3.82
CA GLU A 337 -15.91 -6.87 4.44
C GLU A 337 -16.30 -6.42 5.86
N ARG A 338 -15.75 -7.09 6.88
CA ARG A 338 -16.01 -6.72 8.29
C ARG A 338 -15.15 -5.55 8.78
N ILE A 339 -13.99 -5.30 8.14
CA ILE A 339 -13.02 -4.28 8.57
C ILE A 339 -12.16 -3.83 7.38
N LEU A 340 -12.39 -2.63 6.82
CA LEU A 340 -11.44 -1.84 5.99
C LEU A 340 -10.53 -2.64 5.00
N GLY A 341 -11.05 -3.66 4.30
CA GLY A 341 -10.25 -4.50 3.40
C GLY A 341 -9.23 -5.46 4.05
N ALA A 342 -9.35 -5.76 5.34
CA ALA A 342 -8.45 -6.66 6.07
C ALA A 342 -8.60 -8.13 5.66
N VAL A 343 -9.84 -8.54 5.38
CA VAL A 343 -10.16 -9.92 5.02
C VAL A 343 -10.23 -10.01 3.51
N LEU A 344 -9.53 -10.98 2.94
CA LEU A 344 -9.41 -11.18 1.50
C LEU A 344 -9.44 -12.67 1.16
N MET A 345 -9.77 -13.00 -0.08
CA MET A 345 -9.65 -14.36 -0.58
C MET A 345 -8.35 -14.50 -1.38
N ASP A 346 -7.47 -15.42 -1.00
CA ASP A 346 -6.29 -15.80 -1.77
C ASP A 346 -6.60 -17.05 -2.61
N ILE A 347 -6.52 -16.90 -3.92
CA ILE A 347 -6.83 -17.93 -4.93
C ILE A 347 -5.60 -18.31 -5.75
N SER A 348 -4.41 -17.94 -5.27
CA SER A 348 -3.15 -18.15 -6.00
C SER A 348 -2.86 -19.61 -6.29
N ARG A 349 -3.30 -20.52 -5.40
CA ARG A 349 -3.10 -21.97 -5.56
C ARG A 349 -3.89 -22.49 -6.75
N GLU A 350 -5.17 -22.14 -6.82
CA GLU A 350 -6.08 -22.59 -7.87
C GLU A 350 -5.70 -21.95 -9.21
N VAL A 351 -5.32 -20.67 -9.21
CA VAL A 351 -4.78 -20.00 -10.39
C VAL A 351 -3.50 -20.69 -10.90
N ALA A 352 -2.56 -21.03 -10.02
CA ALA A 352 -1.35 -21.75 -10.42
C ALA A 352 -1.67 -23.12 -11.01
N ASN A 353 -2.63 -23.85 -10.42
CA ASN A 353 -3.07 -25.14 -10.93
C ASN A 353 -3.73 -25.03 -12.31
N PHE A 354 -4.56 -24.01 -12.54
CA PHE A 354 -5.11 -23.72 -13.87
C PHE A 354 -4.02 -23.34 -14.88
N MET A 355 -3.08 -22.50 -14.49
CA MET A 355 -2.09 -21.93 -15.41
C MET A 355 -1.03 -22.94 -15.86
N TYR A 356 -0.61 -23.85 -14.97
CA TYR A 356 0.53 -24.74 -15.20
C TYR A 356 0.18 -26.23 -15.27
N HIS A 357 -1.05 -26.59 -14.92
CA HIS A 357 -1.51 -27.97 -14.90
C HIS A 357 -2.89 -28.09 -15.56
N ASP A 358 -3.55 -29.22 -15.38
CA ASP A 358 -4.89 -29.48 -15.92
C ASP A 358 -6.00 -29.02 -14.95
N GLY A 359 -5.72 -27.98 -14.15
CA GLY A 359 -6.72 -27.38 -13.28
C GLY A 359 -7.82 -26.66 -14.06
N GLU A 360 -9.01 -26.57 -13.46
CA GLU A 360 -10.11 -25.74 -13.94
C GLU A 360 -9.88 -24.26 -13.60
N ASN A 361 -10.46 -23.36 -14.38
CA ASN A 361 -10.38 -21.92 -14.11
C ASN A 361 -11.15 -21.61 -12.82
N PRO A 362 -10.54 -20.99 -11.79
CA PRO A 362 -11.19 -20.79 -10.50
C PRO A 362 -12.22 -19.65 -10.46
N PHE A 363 -12.44 -18.97 -11.58
CA PHE A 363 -13.38 -17.87 -11.70
C PHE A 363 -14.59 -18.33 -12.51
N ASP A 364 -15.78 -17.91 -12.09
CA ASP A 364 -16.97 -18.07 -12.92
C ASP A 364 -16.89 -17.09 -14.11
N GLU A 365 -17.50 -17.47 -15.23
CA GLU A 365 -17.66 -16.58 -16.38
C GLU A 365 -18.73 -15.54 -16.02
N ASP A 366 -18.32 -14.28 -15.85
CA ASP A 366 -19.24 -13.19 -15.52
C ASP A 366 -19.77 -12.59 -16.83
N GLU A 367 -21.09 -12.44 -16.95
CA GLU A 367 -21.76 -11.79 -18.08
C GLU A 367 -21.59 -10.24 -18.06
N GLY A 368 -20.70 -9.70 -17.22
CA GLY A 368 -20.24 -8.32 -17.26
C GLY A 368 -20.97 -7.36 -16.33
N TRP A 369 -21.66 -7.89 -15.30
CA TRP A 369 -22.53 -7.08 -14.44
C TRP A 369 -22.16 -7.13 -12.94
N GLY A 370 -21.13 -7.89 -12.57
CA GLY A 370 -20.63 -7.99 -11.19
C GLY A 370 -19.41 -7.12 -10.92
N TRP A 371 -19.50 -6.19 -9.94
CA TRP A 371 -18.33 -5.49 -9.41
C TRP A 371 -17.46 -6.35 -8.48
N PHE A 372 -18.02 -7.46 -8.02
CA PHE A 372 -17.34 -8.45 -7.21
C PHE A 372 -16.89 -9.58 -8.10
N THR A 373 -15.66 -10.02 -7.90
CA THR A 373 -15.21 -11.24 -8.55
C THR A 373 -15.95 -12.41 -7.91
N GLU A 374 -16.92 -12.96 -8.63
CA GLU A 374 -17.62 -14.16 -8.20
C GLU A 374 -16.66 -15.36 -8.24
N ILE A 375 -16.63 -16.10 -7.14
CA ILE A 375 -15.79 -17.28 -6.97
C ILE A 375 -16.67 -18.44 -6.50
N PRO A 376 -16.53 -19.62 -7.11
CA PRO A 376 -17.29 -20.80 -6.69
C PRO A 376 -17.10 -21.11 -5.20
N PRO A 377 -18.14 -21.57 -4.49
CA PRO A 377 -18.02 -21.96 -3.10
C PRO A 377 -16.91 -23.01 -2.87
N GLY A 378 -16.02 -22.73 -1.92
CA GLY A 378 -14.93 -23.64 -1.53
C GLY A 378 -13.61 -23.43 -2.30
N VAL A 379 -13.55 -22.44 -3.20
CA VAL A 379 -12.32 -22.01 -3.87
C VAL A 379 -11.60 -20.94 -3.04
N GLY A 380 -10.27 -21.05 -2.97
CA GLY A 380 -9.41 -20.09 -2.28
C GLY A 380 -9.28 -20.30 -0.77
N MET A 381 -8.48 -19.45 -0.16
CA MET A 381 -8.23 -19.39 1.28
C MET A 381 -8.53 -17.99 1.80
N LEU A 382 -9.39 -17.91 2.82
CA LEU A 382 -9.68 -16.66 3.50
C LEU A 382 -8.47 -16.24 4.34
N LEU A 383 -7.94 -15.06 4.07
CA LEU A 383 -6.83 -14.46 4.81
C LEU A 383 -7.29 -13.20 5.53
N ASP A 384 -6.79 -13.02 6.76
CA ASP A 384 -6.83 -11.74 7.45
C ASP A 384 -5.43 -11.11 7.37
N ALA A 385 -5.32 -9.96 6.71
CA ALA A 385 -4.11 -9.18 6.54
C ALA A 385 -3.49 -8.73 7.87
N PHE A 386 -4.28 -8.68 8.95
CA PHE A 386 -3.80 -8.35 10.29
C PHE A 386 -3.54 -9.56 11.18
N ASP A 387 -3.76 -10.79 10.69
CA ASP A 387 -3.40 -11.99 11.43
C ASP A 387 -1.97 -12.47 11.11
N SER A 388 -1.18 -12.67 12.17
CA SER A 388 0.25 -12.94 12.08
C SER A 388 0.60 -14.33 11.53
N GLU A 389 -0.32 -15.29 11.62
CA GLU A 389 -0.12 -16.63 11.02
C GLU A 389 -0.28 -16.57 9.49
N SER A 390 -1.31 -15.87 9.02
CA SER A 390 -1.54 -15.54 7.61
C SER A 390 -0.35 -14.80 6.99
N GLU A 391 0.29 -13.89 7.71
CA GLU A 391 1.45 -13.11 7.23
C GLU A 391 2.68 -13.96 6.85
N SER A 392 2.92 -15.06 7.57
CA SER A 392 4.06 -15.94 7.31
C SER A 392 3.89 -16.76 6.03
N GLU A 393 2.63 -16.99 5.62
CA GLU A 393 2.25 -17.50 4.31
C GLU A 393 2.22 -16.37 3.25
N MET A 394 1.84 -15.14 3.63
CA MET A 394 1.80 -14.00 2.71
C MET A 394 3.19 -13.57 2.18
N ARG A 395 4.26 -13.79 2.94
CA ARG A 395 5.64 -13.38 2.61
C ARG A 395 6.48 -14.47 1.92
N ARG A 396 5.96 -15.71 1.82
CA ARG A 396 6.57 -16.80 1.05
C ARG A 396 6.04 -16.80 -0.38
#